data_AF-B6YTZ9-F1
#
_entry.id   AF-B6YTZ9-F1
#
_cell.length_a   1.000
_cell.length_b   1.000
_cell.length_c   1.000
_cell.angle_alpha   90.00
_cell.angle_beta   90.00
_cell.angle_gamma   90.00
#
_symmetry.space_group_name_H-M   'P 1'
#
loop_
_entity.id
_entity.type
_entity.pdbx_description
1 polymer ?
#
loop_
_entity_poly.entity_id
_entity_poly.type
_entity_poly.pdbx_seq_one_letter_code
_entity_poly.pdbx_strand_id
1 'polypeptide(L)'
;MGGTISKIVHFRDEEEFLDDMTEIMERFTYLASRYGHNPIEGILLWDYIGIQDEEGIKIFRVGEFPYFEGTLKLDLETLRVMERYFDEMESKWDELRVEDIAYFVEMLNEALGREIVFYEAYDLGLDRDTAYIILNLVSLHYLESVLDGKDREIFEEAVQMLMKYI
;
A
#
# COMPACT_ATOMS: atom_id res chain seq x y z
N MET A 1 18.52 8.45 8.22
CA MET A 1 18.14 7.66 7.04
C MET A 1 19.27 6.73 6.62
N GLY A 2 19.80 5.92 7.53
CA GLY A 2 20.82 4.91 7.21
C GLY A 2 20.27 3.56 7.64
N GLY A 3 19.81 2.76 6.69
CA GLY A 3 19.29 1.40 6.96
C GLY A 3 17.84 1.14 6.58
N THR A 4 17.12 2.10 5.99
CA THR A 4 15.88 1.79 5.26
C THR A 4 16.23 1.31 3.86
N ILE A 5 15.68 0.18 3.44
CA ILE A 5 15.71 -0.30 2.06
C ILE A 5 14.29 -0.29 1.50
N SER A 6 14.17 -0.09 0.20
CA SER A 6 12.94 -0.30 -0.52
C SER A 6 13.11 -1.35 -1.60
N LYS A 7 12.07 -2.15 -1.82
CA LYS A 7 12.08 -3.23 -2.81
C LYS A 7 10.73 -3.37 -3.47
N ILE A 8 10.75 -3.54 -4.79
CA ILE A 8 9.59 -4.02 -5.54
C ILE A 8 9.61 -5.54 -5.46
N VAL A 9 8.51 -6.12 -5.00
CA VAL A 9 8.29 -7.57 -4.97
C VAL A 9 7.18 -7.94 -5.93
N HIS A 10 7.27 -9.13 -6.51
CA HIS A 10 6.23 -9.69 -7.36
C HIS A 10 5.45 -10.74 -6.57
N PHE A 11 4.13 -10.70 -6.67
CA PHE A 11 3.25 -11.75 -6.19
C PHE A 11 2.52 -12.41 -7.37
N ARG A 12 1.92 -13.57 -7.13
CA ARG A 12 1.15 -14.31 -8.15
C ARG A 12 -0.33 -14.38 -7.83
N ASP A 13 -0.63 -14.37 -6.54
CA ASP A 13 -1.96 -14.39 -5.98
C ASP A 13 -2.02 -13.23 -4.99
N GLU A 14 -2.89 -12.26 -5.29
CA GLU A 14 -3.01 -11.04 -4.50
C GLU A 14 -3.66 -11.32 -3.14
N GLU A 15 -4.62 -12.24 -3.09
CA GLU A 15 -5.30 -12.62 -1.84
C GLU A 15 -4.31 -13.29 -0.88
N GLU A 16 -3.54 -14.25 -1.39
CA GLU A 16 -2.46 -14.90 -0.62
C GLU A 16 -1.40 -13.88 -0.16
N PHE A 17 -1.02 -12.94 -1.03
CA PHE A 17 -0.05 -11.89 -0.68
C PHE A 17 -0.57 -10.98 0.44
N LEU A 18 -1.83 -10.53 0.35
CA LEU A 18 -2.42 -9.66 1.36
C LEU A 18 -2.60 -10.35 2.71
N ASP A 19 -3.00 -11.63 2.70
CA ASP A 19 -3.10 -12.44 3.92
C ASP A 19 -1.74 -12.60 4.59
N ASP A 20 -0.71 -12.98 3.82
CA ASP A 20 0.65 -13.12 4.34
C ASP A 20 1.19 -11.78 4.88
N MET A 21 1.00 -10.68 4.14
CA MET A 21 1.46 -9.37 4.58
C MET A 21 0.71 -8.87 5.81
N THR A 22 -0.59 -9.17 5.94
CA THR A 22 -1.38 -8.88 7.15
C THR A 22 -0.80 -9.62 8.35
N GLU A 23 -0.54 -10.92 8.23
CA GLU A 23 0.03 -11.72 9.31
C GLU A 23 1.44 -11.26 9.69
N ILE A 24 2.29 -10.93 8.71
CA ILE A 24 3.63 -10.36 8.95
C ILE A 24 3.50 -9.03 9.72
N MET A 25 2.60 -8.15 9.29
CA MET A 25 2.36 -6.84 9.92
C MET A 25 1.85 -6.99 11.35
N GLU A 26 0.93 -7.90 11.62
CA GLU A 26 0.43 -8.18 12.97
C GLU A 26 1.55 -8.65 13.90
N ARG A 27 2.39 -9.58 13.44
CA ARG A 27 3.52 -10.09 14.22
C ARG A 27 4.56 -9.00 14.51
N PHE A 28 4.95 -8.21 13.50
CA PHE A 28 5.87 -7.10 13.73
C PHE A 28 5.26 -5.99 14.56
N THR A 29 3.96 -5.73 14.45
CA THR A 29 3.27 -4.76 15.32
C THR A 29 3.25 -5.24 16.77
N TYR A 30 3.00 -6.53 17.00
CA TYR A 30 3.12 -7.14 18.32
C TYR A 30 4.53 -6.95 18.91
N LEU A 31 5.58 -7.27 18.13
CA LEU A 31 6.96 -7.09 18.57
C LEU A 31 7.30 -5.61 18.80
N ALA A 32 6.88 -4.72 17.90
CA ALA A 32 7.08 -3.28 18.03
C ALA A 32 6.40 -2.70 19.27
N SER A 33 5.22 -3.22 19.66
CA SER A 33 4.53 -2.79 20.87
C SER A 33 5.30 -3.07 22.16
N ARG A 34 6.21 -4.05 22.13
CA ARG A 34 7.05 -4.45 23.27
C ARG A 34 8.46 -3.88 23.21
N TYR A 35 9.03 -3.80 22.00
CA TYR A 35 10.44 -3.50 21.79
C TYR A 35 10.71 -2.18 21.05
N GLY A 36 9.65 -1.46 20.63
CA GLY A 36 9.70 -0.07 20.15
C GLY A 36 9.95 0.13 18.66
N HIS A 37 10.16 -0.93 17.88
CA HIS A 37 10.60 -0.82 16.48
C HIS A 37 9.83 -1.77 15.56
N ASN A 38 9.12 -1.23 14.57
CA ASN A 38 8.53 -2.01 13.47
C ASN A 38 9.52 -2.05 12.29
N PRO A 39 9.92 -3.22 11.79
CA PRO A 39 10.75 -3.34 10.59
C PRO A 39 10.04 -2.96 9.29
N ILE A 40 8.71 -2.99 9.23
CA ILE A 40 7.95 -2.59 8.04
C ILE A 40 7.50 -1.14 8.23
N GLU A 41 8.00 -0.26 7.36
CA GLU A 41 7.67 1.18 7.37
C GLU A 41 6.55 1.52 6.38
N GLY A 42 6.31 0.67 5.38
CA GLY A 42 5.24 0.87 4.41
C GLY A 42 5.14 -0.23 3.37
N ILE A 43 3.93 -0.43 2.87
CA ILE A 43 3.60 -1.33 1.75
C ILE A 43 2.67 -0.55 0.83
N LEU A 44 2.94 -0.58 -0.47
CA LEU A 44 2.12 0.03 -1.50
C LEU A 44 1.89 -1.00 -2.61
N LEU A 45 0.64 -1.33 -2.92
CA LEU A 45 0.34 -2.19 -4.06
C LEU A 45 0.28 -1.36 -5.36
N TRP A 46 0.41 -2.06 -6.48
CA TRP A 46 0.36 -1.49 -7.83
C TRP A 46 -0.90 -0.64 -8.11
N ASP A 47 -1.99 -0.85 -7.39
CA ASP A 47 -3.30 -0.22 -7.61
C ASP A 47 -3.63 0.90 -6.59
N TYR A 48 -2.64 1.36 -5.82
CA TYR A 48 -2.85 2.45 -4.87
C TYR A 48 -2.92 3.81 -5.59
N ILE A 49 -3.94 4.59 -5.24
CA ILE A 49 -4.17 5.95 -5.72
C ILE A 49 -4.18 6.90 -4.52
N GLY A 50 -3.49 8.04 -4.68
CA GLY A 50 -3.53 9.17 -3.76
C GLY A 50 -4.59 10.20 -4.17
N ILE A 51 -5.35 10.72 -3.22
CA ILE A 51 -6.20 11.89 -3.40
C ILE A 51 -5.73 12.99 -2.44
N GLN A 52 -5.50 14.18 -2.96
CA GLN A 52 -5.27 15.37 -2.16
C GLN A 52 -6.59 16.07 -1.81
N ASP A 53 -6.81 16.25 -0.51
CA ASP A 53 -7.88 17.07 0.04
C ASP A 53 -7.32 18.21 0.93
N GLU A 54 -8.18 18.87 1.70
CA GLU A 54 -7.77 19.98 2.59
C GLU A 54 -6.82 19.56 3.73
N GLU A 55 -6.77 18.27 4.08
CA GLU A 55 -5.95 17.73 5.17
C GLU A 55 -4.62 17.12 4.70
N GLY A 56 -4.51 16.82 3.40
CA GLY A 56 -3.29 16.27 2.80
C GLY A 56 -3.60 15.22 1.73
N ILE A 57 -2.62 14.34 1.47
CA ILE A 57 -2.79 13.21 0.54
C ILE A 57 -3.26 11.99 1.34
N LYS A 58 -4.36 11.39 0.90
CA LYS A 58 -4.91 10.12 1.41
C LYS A 58 -4.75 9.07 0.33
N ILE A 59 -4.23 7.89 0.69
CA ILE A 59 -3.91 6.82 -0.26
C ILE A 59 -4.75 5.60 0.06
N PHE A 60 -5.33 4.98 -0.96
CA PHE A 60 -6.20 3.81 -0.86
C PHE A 60 -6.15 3.04 -2.18
N ARG A 61 -6.68 1.80 -2.19
CA ARG A 61 -6.76 0.98 -3.41
C ARG A 61 -7.92 1.41 -4.29
N VAL A 62 -7.81 1.26 -5.61
CA VAL A 62 -8.90 1.58 -6.57
C VAL A 62 -10.28 1.08 -6.11
N GLY A 63 -10.38 -0.19 -5.68
CA GLY A 63 -11.64 -0.80 -5.23
C GLY A 63 -12.11 -0.40 -3.82
N GLU A 64 -11.36 0.44 -3.11
CA GLU A 64 -11.69 0.85 -1.75
C GLU A 64 -12.34 2.24 -1.68
N PHE A 65 -12.46 2.96 -2.80
CA PHE A 65 -13.00 4.32 -2.83
C PHE A 65 -14.34 4.48 -2.08
N PRO A 66 -15.34 3.57 -2.22
CA PRO A 66 -16.60 3.68 -1.48
C PRO A 66 -16.47 3.65 0.05
N TYR A 67 -15.39 3.06 0.58
CA TYR A 67 -15.12 3.03 2.02
C TYR A 67 -14.42 4.29 2.53
N PHE A 68 -13.69 4.99 1.65
CA PHE A 68 -12.87 6.15 1.99
C PHE A 68 -13.48 7.50 1.60
N GLU A 69 -14.49 7.53 0.73
CA GLU A 69 -15.09 8.79 0.25
C GLU A 69 -15.55 9.71 1.39
N GLY A 70 -16.13 9.16 2.46
CA GLY A 70 -16.61 9.92 3.62
C GLY A 70 -15.49 10.52 4.48
N THR A 71 -14.25 10.08 4.26
CA THR A 71 -13.06 10.63 4.94
C THR A 71 -12.46 11.81 4.18
N LEU A 72 -12.77 11.96 2.89
CA LEU A 72 -12.22 13.02 2.04
C LEU A 72 -12.90 14.36 2.33
N LYS A 73 -12.10 15.40 2.59
CA LYS A 73 -12.56 16.78 2.76
C LYS A 73 -12.76 17.45 1.40
N LEU A 74 -13.70 16.92 0.61
CA LEU A 74 -14.04 17.41 -0.72
C LEU A 74 -15.54 17.75 -0.80
N ASP A 75 -15.88 18.62 -1.74
CA ASP A 75 -17.28 18.93 -2.03
C ASP A 75 -18.00 17.76 -2.70
N LEU A 76 -19.34 17.71 -2.55
CA LEU A 76 -20.16 16.61 -3.06
C LEU A 76 -20.09 16.46 -4.58
N GLU A 77 -19.90 17.56 -5.32
CA GLU A 77 -19.80 17.52 -6.78
C GLU A 77 -18.52 16.79 -7.20
N THR A 78 -17.40 17.13 -6.58
CA THR A 78 -16.12 16.46 -6.76
C THR A 78 -16.22 14.98 -6.43
N LEU A 79 -16.77 14.62 -5.26
CA LEU A 79 -16.93 13.21 -4.86
C LEU A 79 -17.75 12.41 -5.88
N ARG A 80 -18.85 12.97 -6.39
CA ARG A 80 -19.67 12.33 -7.44
C ARG A 80 -18.96 12.15 -8.76
N VAL A 81 -18.07 13.09 -9.12
CA VAL A 81 -17.25 12.91 -10.32
C VAL A 81 -16.33 11.71 -10.09
N MET A 82 -15.61 11.70 -8.96
CA MET A 82 -14.67 10.64 -8.60
C MET A 82 -15.32 9.26 -8.54
N GLU A 83 -16.44 9.13 -7.84
CA GLU A 83 -17.23 7.89 -7.69
C GLU A 83 -17.45 7.21 -9.05
N ARG A 84 -17.92 7.97 -10.07
CA ARG A 84 -18.15 7.42 -11.41
C ARG A 84 -16.90 6.84 -12.07
N TYR A 85 -15.74 7.46 -11.88
CA TYR A 85 -14.48 6.99 -12.46
C TYR A 85 -13.93 5.79 -11.70
N PHE A 86 -14.02 5.79 -10.37
CA PHE A 86 -13.62 4.65 -9.54
C PHE A 86 -14.51 3.43 -9.79
N ASP A 87 -15.83 3.61 -9.89
CA ASP A 87 -16.76 2.55 -10.27
C ASP A 87 -16.44 1.96 -11.65
N GLU A 88 -16.06 2.80 -12.61
CA GLU A 88 -15.67 2.32 -13.94
C GLU A 88 -14.36 1.52 -13.90
N MET A 89 -13.37 1.97 -13.13
CA MET A 89 -12.14 1.21 -12.90
C MET A 89 -12.43 -0.14 -12.23
N GLU A 90 -13.20 -0.15 -11.14
CA GLU A 90 -13.60 -1.36 -10.42
C GLU A 90 -14.33 -2.35 -11.34
N SER A 91 -15.20 -1.88 -12.22
CA SER A 91 -15.92 -2.74 -13.17
C SER A 91 -15.03 -3.50 -14.15
N LYS A 92 -13.76 -3.09 -14.31
CA LYS A 92 -12.77 -3.67 -15.21
C LYS A 92 -11.58 -4.29 -14.46
N TRP A 93 -11.70 -4.50 -13.14
CA TRP A 93 -10.61 -4.92 -12.26
C TRP A 93 -9.74 -6.07 -12.81
N ASP A 94 -10.37 -7.13 -13.29
CA ASP A 94 -9.68 -8.31 -13.83
C ASP A 94 -8.82 -8.01 -15.06
N GLU A 95 -9.13 -6.95 -15.80
CA GLU A 95 -8.45 -6.57 -17.04
C GLU A 95 -7.53 -5.34 -16.87
N LEU A 96 -7.64 -4.62 -15.76
CA LEU A 96 -6.91 -3.37 -15.51
C LEU A 96 -5.40 -3.54 -15.55
N ARG A 97 -4.73 -2.74 -16.37
CA ARG A 97 -3.27 -2.57 -16.31
C ARG A 97 -2.92 -1.28 -15.60
N VAL A 98 -1.65 -1.15 -15.23
CA VAL A 98 -1.12 0.09 -14.63
C VAL A 98 -1.32 1.27 -15.59
N GLU A 99 -1.19 1.07 -16.89
CA GLU A 99 -1.45 2.12 -17.88
C GLU A 99 -2.93 2.51 -17.95
N ASP A 100 -3.85 1.56 -17.73
CA ASP A 100 -5.28 1.86 -17.70
C ASP A 100 -5.63 2.72 -16.48
N ILE A 101 -5.08 2.40 -15.30
CA ILE A 101 -5.25 3.21 -14.09
C ILE A 101 -4.67 4.61 -14.30
N ALA A 102 -3.47 4.72 -14.86
CA ALA A 102 -2.85 6.01 -15.17
C ALA A 102 -3.74 6.86 -16.09
N TYR A 103 -4.29 6.25 -17.14
CA TYR A 103 -5.21 6.90 -18.06
C TYR A 103 -6.51 7.35 -17.38
N PHE A 104 -7.09 6.52 -16.51
CA PHE A 104 -8.28 6.92 -15.73
C PHE A 104 -8.00 8.09 -14.79
N VAL A 105 -6.84 8.11 -14.14
CA VAL A 105 -6.44 9.22 -13.26
C VAL A 105 -6.25 10.51 -14.04
N GLU A 106 -5.66 10.46 -15.24
CA GLU A 106 -5.57 11.60 -16.15
C GLU A 106 -6.96 12.14 -16.52
N MET A 107 -7.86 11.28 -17.03
CA MET A 107 -9.23 11.67 -17.37
C MET A 107 -10.01 12.24 -16.17
N LEU A 108 -9.79 11.67 -14.98
CA LEU A 108 -10.45 12.13 -13.76
C LEU A 108 -9.99 13.55 -13.40
N ASN A 109 -8.68 13.81 -13.40
CA ASN A 109 -8.17 15.16 -13.15
C ASN A 109 -8.62 16.16 -14.21
N GLU A 110 -8.69 15.76 -15.49
CA GLU A 110 -9.26 16.59 -16.55
C GLU A 110 -10.73 16.92 -16.28
N ALA A 111 -11.54 15.94 -15.89
CA ALA A 111 -12.96 16.12 -15.57
C ALA A 111 -13.19 17.00 -14.33
N LEU A 112 -12.28 16.95 -13.37
CA LEU A 112 -12.28 17.80 -12.18
C LEU A 112 -11.77 19.23 -12.46
N GLY A 113 -11.03 19.42 -13.55
CA GLY A 113 -10.37 20.69 -13.87
C GLY A 113 -9.23 21.06 -12.90
N ARG A 114 -8.74 20.10 -12.11
CA ARG A 114 -7.65 20.25 -11.15
C ARG A 114 -6.95 18.91 -10.93
N GLU A 115 -5.64 18.95 -10.75
CA GLU A 115 -4.80 17.80 -10.43
C GLU A 115 -4.83 17.54 -8.92
N ILE A 116 -5.73 16.66 -8.49
CA ILE A 116 -5.85 16.24 -7.07
C ILE A 116 -5.79 14.72 -6.88
N VAL A 117 -5.75 13.96 -7.97
CA VAL A 117 -5.66 12.50 -7.96
C VAL A 117 -4.30 12.09 -8.51
N PHE A 118 -3.58 11.25 -7.78
CA PHE A 118 -2.19 10.89 -8.06
C PHE A 118 -2.04 9.38 -8.09
N TYR A 119 -1.38 8.86 -9.12
CA TYR A 119 -1.10 7.42 -9.22
C TYR A 119 0.37 7.14 -8.94
N GLU A 120 0.78 7.37 -7.69
CA GLU A 120 2.16 7.24 -7.22
C GLU A 120 2.76 5.85 -7.47
N ALA A 121 1.92 4.80 -7.48
CA ALA A 121 2.36 3.44 -7.80
C ALA A 121 2.96 3.33 -9.21
N TYR A 122 2.43 4.08 -10.18
CA TYR A 122 2.98 4.15 -11.54
C TYR A 122 4.33 4.84 -11.58
N ASP A 123 4.45 5.97 -10.87
CA ASP A 123 5.70 6.73 -10.80
C ASP A 123 6.83 5.95 -10.10
N LEU A 124 6.46 5.04 -9.19
CA LEU A 124 7.38 4.09 -8.56
C LEU A 124 7.78 2.91 -9.46
N GLY A 125 7.19 2.81 -10.66
CA GLY A 125 7.48 1.75 -11.63
C GLY A 125 6.90 0.39 -11.22
N LEU A 126 5.77 0.39 -10.51
CA LEU A 126 5.05 -0.85 -10.20
C LEU A 126 4.32 -1.35 -11.46
N ASP A 127 4.46 -2.65 -11.70
CA ASP A 127 3.67 -3.40 -12.67
C ASP A 127 2.46 -4.04 -11.99
N ARG A 128 1.52 -4.57 -12.77
CA ARG A 128 0.46 -5.43 -12.21
C ARG A 128 1.09 -6.59 -11.43
N ASP A 129 0.45 -6.96 -10.32
CA ASP A 129 0.90 -8.00 -9.40
C ASP A 129 2.24 -7.70 -8.70
N THR A 130 2.53 -6.40 -8.49
CA THR A 130 3.69 -5.95 -7.71
C THR A 130 3.31 -5.11 -6.50
N ALA A 131 4.20 -5.11 -5.52
CA ALA A 131 4.12 -4.25 -4.35
C ALA A 131 5.47 -3.62 -4.05
N TYR A 132 5.44 -2.36 -3.64
CA TYR A 132 6.59 -1.66 -3.09
C TYR A 132 6.60 -1.83 -1.56
N ILE A 133 7.68 -2.38 -1.02
CA ILE A 133 7.85 -2.59 0.42
C ILE A 133 9.01 -1.75 0.92
N ILE A 134 8.79 -1.03 2.03
CA ILE A 134 9.80 -0.23 2.73
C ILE A 134 10.15 -0.93 4.03
N LEU A 135 11.43 -1.32 4.17
CA LEU A 135 11.94 -2.08 5.32
C LEU A 135 13.02 -1.29 6.05
N ASN A 136 12.91 -1.22 7.37
CA ASN A 136 13.92 -0.69 8.26
C ASN A 136 14.82 -1.81 8.77
N LEU A 137 15.98 -1.98 8.14
CA LEU A 137 16.97 -2.98 8.52
C LEU A 137 17.58 -2.74 9.91
N VAL A 138 17.62 -1.48 10.36
CA VAL A 138 18.09 -1.17 11.73
C VAL A 138 17.11 -1.73 12.76
N SER A 139 15.81 -1.51 12.54
CA SER A 139 14.75 -2.10 13.36
C SER A 139 14.80 -3.63 13.32
N LEU A 140 15.01 -4.21 12.14
CA LEU A 140 15.11 -5.67 11.97
C LEU A 140 16.29 -6.27 12.74
N HIS A 141 17.49 -5.71 12.58
CA HIS A 141 18.68 -6.14 13.32
C HIS A 141 18.59 -5.88 14.82
N TYR A 142 17.95 -4.78 15.21
CA TYR A 142 17.70 -4.50 16.62
C TYR A 142 16.84 -5.60 17.25
N LEU A 143 15.68 -5.90 16.65
CA LEU A 143 14.81 -6.98 17.12
C LEU A 143 15.55 -8.31 17.16
N GLU A 144 16.29 -8.64 16.11
CA GLU A 144 17.12 -9.86 16.08
C GLU A 144 18.06 -9.95 17.29
N SER A 145 18.62 -8.83 17.76
CA SER A 145 19.58 -8.81 18.86
C SER A 145 18.98 -8.88 20.27
N VAL A 146 17.71 -8.51 20.43
CA VAL A 146 17.07 -8.36 21.76
C VAL A 146 16.02 -9.44 22.07
N LEU A 147 15.55 -10.17 21.06
CA LEU A 147 14.48 -11.15 21.20
C LEU A 147 14.97 -12.51 21.70
N ASP A 148 14.19 -13.11 22.59
CA ASP A 148 14.39 -14.44 23.15
C ASP A 148 13.08 -15.25 23.26
N GLY A 149 13.22 -16.56 23.45
CA GLY A 149 12.10 -17.48 23.64
C GLY A 149 11.02 -17.38 22.57
N LYS A 150 9.76 -17.23 23.00
CA LYS A 150 8.60 -17.19 22.09
C LYS A 150 8.59 -15.97 21.18
N ASP A 151 9.06 -14.81 21.65
CA ASP A 151 9.06 -13.60 20.84
C ASP A 151 10.13 -13.70 19.71
N ARG A 152 11.20 -14.48 19.92
CA ARG A 152 12.16 -14.87 18.87
C ARG A 152 11.53 -15.77 17.81
N GLU A 153 10.74 -16.77 18.19
CA GLU A 153 10.03 -17.65 17.25
C GLU A 153 9.08 -16.83 16.35
N ILE A 154 8.29 -15.92 16.93
CA ILE A 154 7.38 -15.03 16.19
C ILE A 154 8.14 -14.18 15.16
N PHE A 155 9.31 -13.65 15.54
CA PHE A 155 10.17 -12.90 14.63
C PHE A 155 10.69 -13.75 13.48
N GLU A 156 11.19 -14.95 13.77
CA GLU A 156 11.74 -15.84 12.74
C GLU A 156 10.66 -16.29 11.76
N GLU A 157 9.45 -16.60 12.22
CA GLU A 157 8.31 -16.94 11.36
C GLU A 157 7.89 -15.75 10.49
N ALA A 158 7.82 -14.53 11.05
CA ALA A 158 7.49 -13.32 10.28
C ALA A 158 8.55 -13.02 9.20
N VAL A 159 9.83 -13.15 9.53
CA VAL A 159 10.93 -13.01 8.56
C VAL A 159 10.85 -14.10 7.49
N GLN A 160 10.58 -15.35 7.87
CA GLN A 160 10.47 -16.45 6.92
C GLN A 160 9.32 -16.23 5.92
N MET A 161 8.17 -15.73 6.38
CA MET A 161 7.07 -15.35 5.50
C MET A 161 7.47 -14.21 4.56
N LEU A 162 8.13 -13.17 5.07
CA LEU A 162 8.59 -12.05 4.25
C LEU A 162 9.60 -12.49 3.17
N MET A 163 10.49 -13.44 3.50
CA MET A 163 11.47 -14.01 2.57
C MET A 163 10.84 -14.81 1.42
N LYS A 164 9.55 -15.14 1.46
CA LYS A 164 8.81 -15.71 0.32
C LYS A 164 8.73 -14.74 -0.87
N TYR A 165 8.78 -13.43 -0.59
CA TYR A 165 8.54 -12.35 -1.56
C TYR A 165 9.81 -11.56 -1.93
N ILE A 166 10.83 -11.58 -1.08
CA ILE A 166 12.12 -10.88 -1.27
C ILE A 166 13.11 -11.78 -2.00
#